data_AF-A0A965I880-F1
#
_entry.id   AF-A0A965I880-F1
#
_cell.length_a   1.000
_cell.length_b   1.000
_cell.length_c   1.000
_cell.angle_alpha   90.00
_cell.angle_beta   90.00
_cell.angle_gamma   90.00
#
_symmetry.space_group_name_H-M   'P 1'
#
loop_
_entity.id
_entity.type
_entity.pdbx_description
1 polymer ?
#
loop_
_entity_poly.entity_id
_entity_poly.type
_entity_poly.pdbx_seq_one_letter_code
_entity_poly.pdbx_strand_id
1 'polypeptide(L)'
;GMFGSIYWWVVKLGMAAALAASGFLLNATGFDVALKGAQTDDAILLMRLFDVLIPILATLLAVWAIKRYDLTELKANEIRETLELRRGDYG
;
A
#
# COMPACT_ATOMS: atom_id res chain seq x y z
N GLY A 1 -10.69 18.28 4.41
CA GLY A 1 -11.07 17.73 5.74
C GLY A 1 -10.02 16.76 6.23
N MET A 2 -9.86 16.60 7.55
CA MET A 2 -8.78 15.83 8.21
C MET A 2 -8.51 14.44 7.62
N PHE A 3 -9.56 13.66 7.35
CA PHE A 3 -9.43 12.31 6.76
C PHE A 3 -8.76 12.31 5.37
N GLY A 4 -9.10 13.28 4.53
CA GLY A 4 -8.47 13.44 3.21
C GLY A 4 -6.99 13.80 3.31
N SER A 5 -6.62 14.61 4.31
CA SER A 5 -5.21 14.97 4.54
C SER A 5 -4.37 13.76 4.95
N ILE A 6 -4.88 12.91 5.85
CA ILE A 6 -4.21 11.68 6.29
C ILE A 6 -4.07 10.70 5.12
N TYR A 7 -5.15 10.50 4.35
CA TYR A 7 -5.12 9.65 3.16
C TYR A 7 -4.00 10.07 2.19
N TRP A 8 -3.94 11.35 1.83
CA TRP A 8 -2.92 11.85 0.91
C TRP A 8 -1.50 11.77 1.46
N TRP A 9 -1.33 11.94 2.76
CA TRP A 9 -0.03 11.75 3.39
C TRP A 9 0.46 10.30 3.23
N VAL A 10 -0.41 9.32 3.47
CA VAL A 10 -0.09 7.89 3.30
C VAL A 10 0.26 7.57 1.85
N VAL A 11 -0.49 8.11 0.87
CA VAL A 11 -0.19 7.95 -0.56
C VAL A 11 1.21 8.46 -0.90
N LYS A 12 1.57 9.65 -0.42
CA LYS A 12 2.90 10.24 -0.66
C LYS A 12 4.02 9.42 -0.03
N LEU A 13 3.81 8.89 1.16
CA LEU A 13 4.76 7.99 1.80
C LEU A 13 4.99 6.73 0.96
N GLY A 14 3.91 6.11 0.46
CA GLY A 14 3.99 4.94 -0.41
C GLY A 14 4.76 5.23 -1.71
N MET A 15 4.47 6.38 -2.35
CA MET A 15 5.20 6.81 -3.54
C MET A 15 6.70 7.04 -3.26
N ALA A 16 7.05 7.68 -2.15
CA ALA A 16 8.43 7.89 -1.75
C ALA A 16 9.17 6.56 -1.50
N ALA A 17 8.52 5.61 -0.83
CA ALA A 17 9.07 4.27 -0.61
C ALA A 17 9.27 3.51 -1.93
N ALA A 18 8.32 3.60 -2.87
CA ALA A 18 8.44 2.98 -4.20
C ALA A 18 9.61 3.58 -5.00
N LEU A 19 9.78 4.90 -4.96
CA LEU A 19 10.91 5.59 -5.59
C LEU A 19 12.25 5.21 -4.95
N ALA A 20 12.30 5.02 -3.64
CA ALA A 20 13.52 4.54 -2.97
C ALA A 20 13.85 3.09 -3.36
N ALA A 21 12.84 2.24 -3.48
CA ALA A 21 13.02 0.83 -3.83
C ALA A 21 13.33 0.60 -5.33
N SER A 22 12.85 1.47 -6.22
CA SER A 22 12.98 1.28 -7.68
C SER A 22 14.43 1.20 -8.15
N GLY A 23 15.33 2.00 -7.58
CA GLY A 23 16.76 1.96 -7.91
C GLY A 23 17.41 0.62 -7.55
N PHE A 24 17.05 0.05 -6.40
CA PHE A 24 17.52 -1.29 -6.01
C PHE A 24 16.96 -2.37 -6.94
N LEU A 25 15.69 -2.26 -7.29
CA LEU A 25 15.01 -3.19 -8.19
C LEU A 25 15.64 -3.24 -9.59
N LEU A 26 15.98 -2.09 -10.17
CA LEU A 26 16.65 -2.02 -11.47
C LEU A 26 18.06 -2.63 -11.43
N ASN A 27 18.81 -2.42 -10.36
CA ASN A 27 20.11 -3.06 -10.20
C ASN A 27 19.96 -4.59 -10.11
N ALA A 28 18.97 -5.07 -9.35
CA ALA A 28 18.71 -6.49 -9.17
C ALA A 28 18.27 -7.22 -10.46
N THR A 29 17.64 -6.54 -11.43
CA THR A 29 17.29 -7.14 -12.73
C THR A 29 18.46 -7.20 -13.71
N GLY A 30 19.60 -6.56 -13.40
CA GLY A 30 20.71 -6.41 -14.33
C GLY A 30 20.45 -5.35 -15.41
N PHE A 31 19.53 -4.42 -15.16
CA PHE A 31 19.23 -3.33 -16.09
C PHE A 31 20.43 -2.39 -16.26
N ASP A 32 20.80 -2.11 -17.52
CA ASP A 32 21.86 -1.17 -17.84
C ASP A 32 21.34 -0.02 -18.71
N VAL A 33 21.39 1.20 -18.18
CA VAL A 33 20.96 2.42 -18.88
C VAL A 33 21.73 2.63 -20.19
N ALA A 34 23.01 2.22 -20.26
CA ALA A 34 23.87 2.40 -21.44
C ALA A 34 23.41 1.55 -22.63
N LEU A 35 22.84 0.37 -22.36
CA LEU A 35 22.32 -0.56 -23.38
C LEU A 35 21.03 -0.05 -24.05
N LYS A 36 20.36 0.96 -23.48
CA LYS A 36 19.08 1.51 -23.98
C LYS A 36 18.08 0.38 -24.26
N GLY A 37 17.66 0.21 -25.52
CA GLY A 37 16.72 -0.83 -25.95
C GLY A 37 17.32 -2.21 -26.19
N ALA A 38 18.65 -2.34 -26.19
CA ALA A 38 19.36 -3.61 -26.36
C ALA A 38 19.60 -4.31 -24.99
N GLN A 39 18.56 -4.37 -24.14
CA GLN A 39 18.61 -5.12 -22.88
C GLN A 39 18.64 -6.62 -23.15
N THR A 40 19.20 -7.39 -22.22
CA THR A 40 19.13 -8.85 -22.27
C THR A 40 17.69 -9.34 -22.08
N ASP A 41 17.36 -10.48 -22.67
CA ASP A 41 16.03 -11.09 -22.53
C ASP A 41 15.68 -11.35 -21.06
N ASP A 42 16.68 -11.78 -20.27
CA ASP A 42 16.55 -12.02 -18.83
C ASP A 42 16.20 -10.75 -18.05
N ALA A 43 16.84 -9.61 -18.35
CA ALA A 43 16.55 -8.34 -17.68
C ALA A 43 15.11 -7.89 -17.95
N ILE A 44 14.63 -8.03 -19.20
CA ILE A 44 13.25 -7.72 -19.58
C ILE A 44 12.26 -8.65 -18.87
N LEU A 45 12.57 -9.95 -18.80
CA LEU A 45 11.74 -10.93 -18.11
C LEU A 45 11.62 -10.60 -16.62
N LEU A 46 12.74 -10.31 -15.94
CA LEU A 46 12.75 -9.98 -14.52
C LEU A 46 12.00 -8.67 -14.22
N MET A 47 12.16 -7.63 -15.05
CA MET A 47 11.38 -6.39 -14.91
C MET A 47 9.87 -6.66 -14.98
N ARG A 48 9.41 -7.45 -15.97
CA ARG A 48 8.00 -7.84 -16.08
C ARG A 48 7.53 -8.66 -14.88
N LEU A 49 8.38 -9.54 -14.37
CA LEU A 49 8.07 -10.36 -13.21
C LEU A 49 7.86 -9.46 -11.98
N PHE A 50 8.73 -8.47 -11.75
CA PHE A 50 8.57 -7.53 -10.65
C PHE A 50 7.33 -6.63 -10.80
N ASP A 51 7.05 -6.15 -12.00
CA ASP A 51 5.84 -5.36 -12.30
C ASP A 51 4.55 -6.12 -11.96
N VAL A 52 4.55 -7.46 -12.04
CA VAL A 52 3.40 -8.30 -11.67
C VAL A 52 3.42 -8.70 -10.20
N LEU A 53 4.57 -9.13 -9.68
CA LEU A 53 4.67 -9.65 -8.31
C LEU A 53 4.47 -8.57 -7.25
N ILE A 54 5.01 -7.36 -7.45
CA ILE A 54 4.93 -6.29 -6.44
C ILE A 54 3.48 -5.87 -6.18
N PRO A 55 2.64 -5.57 -7.20
CA PRO A 55 1.23 -5.28 -6.98
C PRO A 55 0.47 -6.43 -6.31
N ILE A 56 0.72 -7.68 -6.72
CA ILE A 56 0.08 -8.86 -6.10
C ILE A 56 0.38 -8.92 -4.60
N LEU A 57 1.66 -8.81 -4.23
CA LEU A 57 2.08 -8.85 -2.83
C LEU A 57 1.51 -7.68 -2.02
N ALA A 58 1.49 -6.48 -2.59
CA ALA A 58 0.90 -5.30 -1.96
C ALA A 58 -0.61 -5.48 -1.70
N THR A 59 -1.35 -6.00 -2.67
CA THR A 59 -2.79 -6.31 -2.53
C THR A 59 -3.01 -7.39 -1.48
N LEU A 60 -2.22 -8.47 -1.47
CA LEU A 60 -2.33 -9.51 -0.45
C LEU A 60 -2.07 -8.97 0.95
N LEU A 61 -1.07 -8.10 1.10
CA LEU A 61 -0.76 -7.45 2.38
C LEU A 61 -1.89 -6.51 2.84
N ALA A 62 -2.49 -5.77 1.91
CA ALA A 62 -3.65 -4.92 2.20
C ALA A 62 -4.86 -5.74 2.66
N VAL A 63 -5.19 -6.82 1.95
CA VAL A 63 -6.28 -7.74 2.32
C VAL A 63 -6.02 -8.37 3.69
N TRP A 64 -4.79 -8.81 3.94
CA TRP A 64 -4.40 -9.34 5.24
C TRP A 64 -4.54 -8.32 6.37
N ALA A 65 -4.12 -7.07 6.15
CA ALA A 65 -4.25 -5.99 7.12
C ALA A 65 -5.73 -5.70 7.44
N ILE A 66 -6.60 -5.66 6.42
CA ILE A 66 -8.05 -5.50 6.59
C ILE A 66 -8.64 -6.66 7.38
N LYS A 67 -8.26 -7.90 7.04
CA LYS A 67 -8.76 -9.10 7.74
C LYS A 67 -8.36 -9.12 9.23
N ARG A 68 -7.23 -8.52 9.58
CA ARG A 68 -6.79 -8.38 10.98
C ARG A 68 -7.54 -7.30 11.74
N TYR A 69 -8.19 -6.37 11.04
CA TYR A 69 -9.01 -5.33 11.63
C TYR A 69 -10.40 -5.88 11.93
N ASP A 70 -10.68 -6.08 13.21
CA ASP A 70 -11.92 -6.67 13.71
C ASP A 70 -13.05 -5.62 13.75
N LEU A 71 -13.39 -5.07 12.58
CA LEU A 71 -14.54 -4.19 12.35
C LEU A 71 -15.77 -5.05 12.05
N THR A 72 -16.25 -5.77 13.06
CA THR A 72 -17.56 -6.44 12.94
C THR A 72 -18.67 -5.40 13.09
N GLU A 73 -19.81 -5.65 12.44
CA GLU A 73 -21.01 -4.82 12.57
C GLU A 73 -21.46 -4.68 14.03
N LEU A 74 -21.29 -5.76 14.80
CA LEU A 74 -21.50 -5.79 16.25
C LEU A 74 -20.64 -4.74 16.97
N LYS A 75 -19.33 -4.73 16.70
CA LYS A 75 -18.39 -3.79 17.31
C LYS A 75 -18.65 -2.34 16.88
N ALA A 76 -19.10 -2.14 15.64
CA ALA A 76 -19.51 -0.83 15.16
C ALA A 76 -20.76 -0.31 15.91
N ASN A 77 -21.75 -1.18 16.14
CA ASN A 77 -22.93 -0.85 16.93
C ASN A 77 -22.58 -0.59 18.41
N GLU A 78 -21.74 -1.41 19.03
CA GLU A 78 -21.26 -1.20 20.42
C GLU A 78 -20.54 0.15 20.59
N ILE A 79 -19.65 0.49 19.64
CA ILE A 79 -18.95 1.79 19.65
C ILE A 79 -19.95 2.93 19.50
N ARG A 80 -20.93 2.79 18.60
CA ARG A 80 -21.96 3.80 18.40
C ARG A 80 -22.82 4.01 19.65
N GLU A 81 -23.29 2.95 20.28
CA GLU A 81 -24.07 3.02 21.53
C GLU A 81 -23.23 3.69 22.64
N THR A 82 -21.96 3.31 22.78
CA THR A 82 -21.03 3.94 23.74
C THR A 82 -20.87 5.44 23.48
N LEU A 83 -20.80 5.86 22.22
CA LEU A 83 -20.70 7.27 21.84
C LEU A 83 -22.01 8.03 22.08
N GLU A 84 -23.16 7.41 21.82
CA GLU A 84 -24.49 7.98 22.08
C GLU A 84 -24.73 8.17 23.59
N LEU A 85 -24.35 7.20 24.42
CA LEU A 85 -24.39 7.31 25.88
C LEU A 85 -23.55 8.49 26.41
N ARG A 86 -22.31 8.62 25.94
CA ARG A 86 -21.44 9.76 26.32
C ARG A 86 -21.95 11.11 25.83
N ARG A 87 -22.72 11.13 24.75
CA ARG A 87 -23.32 12.34 24.21
C ARG A 87 -24.56 12.76 24.99
N GLY A 88 -25.24 11.81 25.64
CA GLY A 88 -26.35 12.07 26.57
C GLY A 88 -25.94 12.72 27.89
N ASP A 89 -24.68 12.55 28.33
CA ASP A 89 -24.15 13.13 29.58
C ASP A 89 -23.83 14.65 29.49
N TYR A 90 -23.91 15.26 28.31
CA TYR A 90 -23.66 16.69 28.09
C TYR A 90 -24.90 17.45 27.58
N GLY A 91 -26.10 16.91 27.82
CA GLY A 91 -27.40 17.52 27.52
C GLY A 91 -28.00 18.24 28.72
#